data_AF-A0A9X2HGZ3-F1
#
_entry.id   AF-A0A9X2HGZ3-F1
#
_cell.length_a   1.000
_cell.length_b   1.000
_cell.length_c   1.000
_cell.angle_alpha   90.00
_cell.angle_beta   90.00
_cell.angle_gamma   90.00
#
_symmetry.space_group_name_H-M   'P 1'
#
loop_
_entity.id
_entity.type
_entity.pdbx_description
1 polymer ?
#
loop_
_entity_poly.entity_id
_entity_poly.type
_entity_poly.pdbx_seq_one_letter_code
_entity_poly.pdbx_strand_id
1 'polypeptide(L)'
;MGLGSKAGGPNYVMMRGSWHDAARPGTERRPSGDAAAWATEFGAARDLTGLDSEANIFRYRPAELVLRVSADAVAAEAVRALLAARRAGAGVRIVADPDVAPEVSALLAPATGQLGFAAPETREAVAFAARLADGAYDVSVGARVRVIGTLDPVLRERLAARPEVALLDDAVTASGRVELRYWLKEQAVSITLHRFGNPSSAFHALAEELKG
;
A
#
# COMPACT_ATOMS: atom_id res chain seq x y z
N MET A 1 6.55 1.00 13.13
CA MET A 1 5.43 1.79 12.58
C MET A 1 4.54 0.87 11.75
N GLY A 2 3.29 1.23 11.46
CA GLY A 2 2.32 0.36 10.76
C GLY A 2 1.84 0.93 9.41
N LEU A 3 0.67 0.49 8.96
CA LEU A 3 0.02 0.90 7.70
C LEU A 3 -0.10 2.43 7.54
N GLY A 4 -0.26 3.16 8.65
CA GLY A 4 -0.27 4.62 8.68
C GLY A 4 -1.63 5.28 8.38
N SER A 5 -2.76 4.59 8.64
CA SER A 5 -4.08 5.23 8.52
C SER A 5 -4.26 6.36 9.54
N LYS A 6 -4.88 7.45 9.11
CA LYS A 6 -5.09 8.65 9.93
C LYS A 6 -6.09 8.38 11.05
N ALA A 7 -5.77 8.81 12.26
CA ALA A 7 -6.73 8.84 13.36
C ALA A 7 -7.93 9.72 12.98
N GLY A 8 -9.15 9.28 13.31
CA GLY A 8 -10.40 9.93 12.86
C GLY A 8 -10.76 9.67 11.39
N GLY A 9 -9.90 8.99 10.61
CA GLY A 9 -10.18 8.58 9.25
C GLY A 9 -10.94 7.25 9.15
N PRO A 10 -11.52 6.93 7.97
CA PRO A 10 -12.38 5.77 7.78
C PRO A 10 -11.68 4.41 7.96
N ASN A 11 -10.34 4.39 7.96
CA ASN A 11 -9.55 3.17 8.05
C ASN A 11 -8.87 2.94 9.39
N TYR A 12 -8.99 3.87 10.35
CA TYR A 12 -8.21 3.77 11.59
C TYR A 12 -8.54 2.51 12.39
N VAL A 13 -9.83 2.21 12.52
CA VAL A 13 -10.32 1.02 13.22
C VAL A 13 -9.93 -0.27 12.50
N MET A 14 -9.78 -0.23 11.17
CA MET A 14 -9.35 -1.38 10.37
C MET A 14 -7.91 -1.84 10.70
N MET A 15 -7.12 -1.03 11.41
CA MET A 15 -5.79 -1.40 11.91
C MET A 15 -5.84 -2.14 13.27
N ARG A 16 -7.00 -2.22 13.91
CA ARG A 16 -7.19 -2.83 15.24
C ARG A 16 -7.60 -4.31 15.13
N GLY A 17 -6.94 -5.06 14.26
CA GLY A 17 -7.19 -6.47 14.03
C GLY A 17 -6.49 -6.99 12.77
N SER A 18 -6.67 -8.27 12.48
CA SER A 18 -6.17 -8.91 11.27
C SER A 18 -7.32 -9.26 10.32
N TRP A 19 -7.02 -9.28 9.02
CA TRP A 19 -7.99 -9.57 7.97
C TRP A 19 -7.52 -10.80 7.19
N HIS A 20 -8.43 -11.72 6.95
CA HIS A 20 -8.21 -12.90 6.13
C HIS A 20 -9.45 -13.15 5.27
N ASP A 21 -9.25 -13.78 4.12
CA ASP A 21 -10.39 -14.19 3.31
C ASP A 21 -11.16 -15.29 4.04
N ALA A 22 -12.49 -15.20 4.03
CA ALA A 22 -13.33 -16.28 4.53
C ALA A 22 -13.13 -17.53 3.66
N ALA A 23 -12.98 -18.70 4.29
CA ALA A 23 -12.95 -19.97 3.58
C ALA A 23 -14.27 -20.17 2.81
N ARG A 24 -14.23 -20.09 1.48
CA ARG A 24 -15.38 -20.40 0.63
C ARG A 24 -15.15 -21.76 -0.03
N PRO A 25 -15.96 -22.78 0.30
CA PRO A 25 -15.85 -24.07 -0.38
C PRO A 25 -16.15 -23.91 -1.87
N GLY A 26 -15.26 -24.44 -2.73
CA GLY A 26 -15.52 -24.62 -4.16
C GLY A 26 -15.33 -23.39 -5.08
N THR A 27 -14.78 -22.27 -4.61
CA THR A 27 -14.45 -21.14 -5.48
C THR A 27 -12.95 -20.85 -5.49
N GLU A 28 -12.35 -20.85 -6.69
CA GLU A 28 -11.02 -20.28 -6.91
C GLU A 28 -10.97 -18.83 -6.40
N ARG A 29 -9.85 -18.44 -5.78
CA ARG A 29 -9.60 -17.12 -5.18
C ARG A 29 -9.55 -16.05 -6.27
N ARG A 30 -10.72 -15.59 -6.75
CA ARG A 30 -10.80 -14.53 -7.76
C ARG A 30 -10.50 -13.16 -7.14
N PRO A 31 -9.49 -12.42 -7.62
CA PRO A 31 -9.30 -11.01 -7.27
C PRO A 31 -10.47 -10.21 -7.84
N SER A 32 -11.53 -10.03 -7.05
CA SER A 32 -12.82 -9.53 -7.53
C SER A 32 -13.26 -8.22 -6.86
N GLY A 33 -12.42 -7.65 -5.98
CA GLY A 33 -12.78 -6.45 -5.22
C GLY A 33 -12.11 -5.14 -5.66
N ASP A 34 -11.01 -5.18 -6.43
CA ASP A 34 -10.15 -4.00 -6.61
C ASP A 34 -10.84 -2.90 -7.43
N ALA A 35 -11.55 -3.26 -8.51
CA ALA A 35 -12.29 -2.30 -9.31
C ALA A 35 -13.40 -1.63 -8.50
N ALA A 36 -14.18 -2.42 -7.76
CA ALA A 36 -15.27 -1.92 -6.92
C ALA A 36 -14.73 -1.05 -5.78
N ALA A 37 -13.75 -1.51 -5.02
CA ALA A 37 -13.15 -0.75 -3.92
C ALA A 37 -12.48 0.55 -4.41
N TRP A 38 -11.91 0.54 -5.61
CA TRP A 38 -11.41 1.76 -6.23
C TRP A 38 -12.55 2.75 -6.55
N ALA A 39 -13.63 2.28 -7.19
CA ALA A 39 -14.76 3.14 -7.51
C ALA A 39 -15.45 3.70 -6.26
N THR A 40 -15.54 2.92 -5.18
CA THR A 40 -16.31 3.28 -3.98
C THR A 40 -15.50 3.92 -2.87
N GLU A 41 -14.18 3.83 -2.86
CA GLU A 41 -13.34 4.35 -1.77
C GLU A 41 -12.07 5.04 -2.26
N PHE A 42 -11.23 4.33 -3.02
CA PHE A 42 -9.83 4.78 -3.20
C PHE A 42 -9.59 5.72 -4.39
N GLY A 43 -10.48 5.67 -5.39
CA GLY A 43 -10.27 6.31 -6.69
C GLY A 43 -10.76 7.75 -6.78
N ALA A 44 -11.42 8.28 -5.74
CA ALA A 44 -11.94 9.64 -5.73
C ALA A 44 -11.58 10.34 -4.41
N ALA A 45 -11.24 11.62 -4.51
CA ALA A 45 -11.10 12.49 -3.36
C ALA A 45 -12.47 12.96 -2.88
N ARG A 46 -12.63 13.13 -1.56
CA ARG A 46 -13.93 13.42 -0.93
C ARG A 46 -13.80 14.52 0.11
N ASP A 47 -14.70 15.48 0.06
CA ASP A 47 -14.99 16.35 1.20
C ASP A 47 -16.27 15.85 1.86
N LEU A 48 -16.14 15.28 3.05
CA LEU A 48 -17.28 14.74 3.80
C LEU A 48 -17.97 15.81 4.66
N THR A 49 -17.33 16.96 4.86
CA THR A 49 -17.84 18.01 5.73
C THR A 49 -18.69 19.03 4.97
N GLY A 50 -18.28 19.38 3.75
CA GLY A 50 -19.03 20.29 2.88
C GLY A 50 -19.22 21.69 3.46
N LEU A 51 -18.22 22.22 4.17
CA LEU A 51 -18.31 23.56 4.76
C LEU A 51 -18.14 24.64 3.70
N ASP A 52 -18.89 25.73 3.82
CA ASP A 52 -18.76 26.89 2.90
C ASP A 52 -17.43 27.65 3.10
N SER A 53 -16.89 27.61 4.31
CA SER A 53 -15.68 28.36 4.70
C SER A 53 -14.37 27.62 4.45
N GLU A 54 -14.42 26.28 4.33
CA GLU A 54 -13.23 25.45 4.25
C GLU A 54 -13.53 24.13 3.53
N ALA A 55 -12.71 23.80 2.53
CA ALA A 55 -12.75 22.48 1.91
C ALA A 55 -11.83 21.53 2.68
N ASN A 56 -12.38 20.41 3.15
CA ASN A 56 -11.68 19.37 3.89
C ASN A 56 -11.62 18.08 3.08
N ILE A 57 -10.67 18.03 2.14
CA ILE A 57 -10.56 16.98 1.15
C ILE A 57 -9.71 15.83 1.69
N PHE A 58 -10.30 14.65 1.76
CA PHE A 58 -9.62 13.39 2.03
C PHE A 58 -9.44 12.58 0.74
N ARG A 59 -8.21 12.10 0.50
CA ARG A 59 -7.87 11.34 -0.71
C ARG A 59 -6.77 10.33 -0.48
N TYR A 60 -6.61 9.41 -1.43
CA TYR A 60 -5.53 8.42 -1.42
C TYR A 60 -4.47 8.78 -2.48
N ARG A 61 -3.20 8.63 -2.12
CA ARG A 61 -2.05 8.81 -3.03
C ARG A 61 -1.30 7.49 -3.15
N PRO A 62 -0.68 7.19 -4.30
CA PRO A 62 0.19 6.04 -4.43
C PRO A 62 1.31 6.04 -3.36
N ALA A 63 1.62 4.86 -2.82
CA ALA A 63 2.75 4.69 -1.92
C ALA A 63 4.00 4.24 -2.68
N GLU A 64 5.17 4.61 -2.15
CA GLU A 64 6.47 4.03 -2.49
C GLU A 64 6.79 2.97 -1.43
N LEU A 65 7.14 1.75 -1.86
CA LEU A 65 7.45 0.65 -0.95
C LEU A 65 8.32 -0.43 -1.59
N VAL A 66 8.88 -1.27 -0.72
CA VAL A 66 9.53 -2.53 -1.08
C VAL A 66 8.50 -3.65 -1.00
N LEU A 67 8.44 -4.49 -2.04
CA LEU A 67 7.76 -5.78 -1.99
C LEU A 67 8.80 -6.86 -1.73
N ARG A 68 8.85 -7.36 -0.50
CA ARG A 68 9.68 -8.52 -0.14
C ARG A 68 8.89 -9.79 -0.45
N VAL A 69 9.45 -10.63 -1.32
CA VAL A 69 8.91 -11.97 -1.62
C VAL A 69 9.81 -12.99 -0.93
N SER A 70 9.30 -13.62 0.13
CA SER A 70 10.03 -14.63 0.92
C SER A 70 10.09 -15.98 0.19
N ALA A 71 11.01 -16.86 0.60
CA ALA A 71 11.22 -18.16 -0.04
C ALA A 71 9.94 -19.04 -0.07
N ASP A 72 9.11 -18.94 0.98
CA ASP A 72 7.84 -19.64 1.13
C ASP A 72 6.64 -18.92 0.51
N ALA A 73 6.86 -17.83 -0.24
CA ALA A 73 5.79 -17.08 -0.89
C ALA A 73 4.99 -17.97 -1.85
N VAL A 74 3.67 -17.81 -1.84
CA VAL A 74 2.77 -18.52 -2.75
C VAL A 74 2.51 -17.68 -3.99
N ALA A 75 2.60 -18.28 -5.18
CA ALA A 75 2.46 -17.58 -6.46
C ALA A 75 1.14 -16.78 -6.57
N ALA A 76 0.02 -17.36 -6.13
CA ALA A 76 -1.28 -16.68 -6.16
C ALA A 76 -1.30 -15.39 -5.31
N GLU A 77 -0.58 -15.36 -4.19
CA GLU A 77 -0.49 -14.20 -3.30
C GLU A 77 0.42 -13.12 -3.88
N ALA A 78 1.53 -13.54 -4.49
CA ALA A 78 2.41 -12.64 -5.23
C ALA A 78 1.68 -11.97 -6.41
N VAL A 79 0.92 -12.75 -7.21
CA VAL A 79 0.04 -12.20 -8.28
C VAL A 79 -0.91 -11.17 -7.70
N ARG A 80 -1.64 -11.55 -6.64
CA ARG A 80 -2.67 -10.72 -6.04
C ARG A 80 -2.11 -9.39 -5.54
N ALA A 81 -0.94 -9.42 -4.89
CA ALA A 81 -0.22 -8.24 -4.41
C ALA A 81 0.21 -7.32 -5.57
N LEU A 82 0.82 -7.89 -6.62
CA LEU A 82 1.26 -7.15 -7.80
C LEU A 82 0.08 -6.48 -8.54
N LEU A 83 -1.07 -7.15 -8.64
CA LEU A 83 -2.28 -6.58 -9.24
C LEU A 83 -2.83 -5.41 -8.40
N ALA A 84 -2.86 -5.53 -7.07
CA ALA A 84 -3.26 -4.42 -6.19
C ALA A 84 -2.29 -3.24 -6.31
N ALA A 85 -0.99 -3.51 -6.29
CA ALA A 85 0.04 -2.49 -6.46
C ALA A 85 -0.14 -1.74 -7.79
N ARG A 86 -0.39 -2.49 -8.87
CA ARG A 86 -0.61 -1.92 -10.20
C ARG A 86 -1.87 -1.06 -10.25
N ARG A 87 -2.97 -1.51 -9.63
CA ARG A 87 -4.22 -0.76 -9.53
C ARG A 87 -4.04 0.54 -8.75
N ALA A 88 -3.29 0.49 -7.65
CA ALA A 88 -2.97 1.65 -6.82
C ALA A 88 -1.97 2.62 -7.47
N GLY A 89 -1.29 2.20 -8.54
CA GLY A 89 -0.20 2.97 -9.15
C GLY A 89 1.01 3.14 -8.23
N ALA A 90 1.21 2.20 -7.30
CA ALA A 90 2.28 2.26 -6.31
C ALA A 90 3.67 2.12 -6.95
N GLY A 91 4.63 2.88 -6.45
CA GLY A 91 6.04 2.68 -6.76
C GLY A 91 6.57 1.49 -5.96
N VAL A 92 6.89 0.40 -6.65
CA VAL A 92 7.29 -0.86 -6.02
C VAL A 92 8.70 -1.26 -6.45
N ARG A 93 9.58 -1.43 -5.46
CA ARG A 93 10.85 -2.16 -5.62
C ARG A 93 10.64 -3.60 -5.18
N ILE A 94 10.74 -4.54 -6.11
CA ILE A 94 10.55 -5.97 -5.83
C ILE A 94 11.89 -6.57 -5.41
N VAL A 95 11.95 -7.21 -4.24
CA VAL A 95 13.14 -7.90 -3.75
C VAL A 95 12.76 -9.32 -3.36
N ALA A 96 13.10 -10.29 -4.21
CA ALA A 96 12.81 -11.70 -4.00
C ALA A 96 13.93 -12.39 -3.22
N ASP A 97 13.56 -13.40 -2.43
CA ASP A 97 14.51 -14.37 -1.89
C ASP A 97 15.07 -15.23 -3.03
N PRO A 98 16.36 -15.61 -3.04
CA PRO A 98 16.90 -16.53 -4.06
C PRO A 98 16.21 -17.89 -4.06
N ASP A 99 15.68 -18.33 -2.91
CA ASP A 99 15.08 -19.67 -2.75
C ASP A 99 13.56 -19.67 -3.00
N VAL A 100 13.00 -18.64 -3.63
CA VAL A 100 11.58 -18.64 -4.03
C VAL A 100 11.29 -19.82 -4.96
N ALA A 101 10.09 -20.39 -4.82
CA ALA A 101 9.63 -21.47 -5.68
C ALA A 101 9.73 -21.08 -7.19
N PRO A 102 10.06 -22.02 -8.09
CA PRO A 102 10.21 -21.74 -9.51
C PRO A 102 9.01 -21.04 -10.14
N GLU A 103 7.79 -21.38 -9.70
CA GLU A 103 6.54 -20.76 -10.19
C GLU A 103 6.45 -19.28 -9.81
N VAL A 104 6.94 -18.91 -8.62
CA VAL A 104 7.01 -17.52 -8.16
C VAL A 104 8.07 -16.76 -8.96
N SER A 105 9.25 -17.35 -9.14
CA SER A 105 10.32 -16.75 -9.95
C SER A 105 9.86 -16.47 -11.39
N ALA A 106 9.21 -17.46 -12.02
CA ALA A 106 8.64 -17.34 -13.37
C ALA A 106 7.55 -16.26 -13.45
N LEU A 107 6.78 -16.04 -12.37
CA LEU A 107 5.79 -14.97 -12.30
C LEU A 107 6.42 -13.58 -12.13
N LEU A 108 7.51 -13.46 -11.38
CA LEU A 108 8.17 -12.18 -11.15
C LEU A 108 8.87 -11.66 -12.40
N ALA A 109 9.37 -12.55 -13.27
CA ALA A 109 10.02 -12.17 -14.53
C ALA A 109 9.16 -11.24 -15.44
N PRO A 110 7.87 -11.54 -15.74
CA PRO A 110 7.02 -10.66 -16.54
C PRO A 110 6.53 -9.41 -15.82
N ALA A 111 6.74 -9.26 -14.49
CA ALA A 111 6.26 -8.10 -13.73
C ALA A 111 6.78 -6.76 -14.30
N THR A 112 7.98 -6.76 -14.87
CA THR A 112 8.56 -5.57 -15.53
C THR A 112 7.83 -5.20 -16.81
N GLY A 113 7.61 -6.18 -17.69
CA GLY A 113 7.01 -5.94 -19.01
C GLY A 113 5.49 -5.78 -18.98
N GLN A 114 4.78 -6.70 -18.33
CA GLN A 114 3.32 -6.75 -18.37
C GLN A 114 2.67 -5.78 -17.38
N LEU A 115 3.28 -5.60 -16.20
CA LEU A 115 2.73 -4.74 -15.16
C LEU A 115 3.44 -3.39 -15.06
N GLY A 116 4.60 -3.22 -15.68
CA GLY A 116 5.33 -1.95 -15.72
C GLY A 116 6.15 -1.67 -14.45
N PHE A 117 6.51 -2.69 -13.67
CA PHE A 117 7.40 -2.54 -12.52
C PHE A 117 8.87 -2.50 -12.95
N ALA A 118 9.78 -2.14 -12.03
CA ALA A 118 11.21 -2.34 -12.28
C ALA A 118 11.57 -3.85 -12.32
N ALA A 119 12.76 -4.18 -12.81
CA ALA A 119 13.29 -5.54 -12.74
C ALA A 119 13.39 -5.99 -11.27
N PRO A 120 12.87 -7.19 -10.91
CA PRO A 120 13.02 -7.72 -9.56
C PRO A 120 14.51 -7.90 -9.20
N GLU A 121 14.86 -7.51 -7.98
CA GLU A 121 16.16 -7.80 -7.39
C GLU A 121 16.09 -9.12 -6.62
N THR A 122 17.18 -9.90 -6.62
CA THR A 122 17.29 -11.10 -5.77
C THR A 122 18.22 -10.81 -4.60
N ARG A 123 17.78 -11.14 -3.38
CA ARG A 123 18.61 -10.99 -2.19
C ARG A 123 18.19 -11.94 -1.08
N GLU A 124 19.19 -12.59 -0.47
CA GLU A 124 19.02 -13.39 0.74
C GLU A 124 18.43 -12.56 1.89
N ALA A 125 17.68 -13.21 2.77
CA ALA A 125 17.00 -12.56 3.89
C ALA A 125 17.94 -11.75 4.79
N VAL A 126 19.11 -12.29 5.15
CA VAL A 126 20.09 -11.60 6.02
C VAL A 126 20.67 -10.37 5.33
N ALA A 127 21.04 -10.50 4.06
CA ALA A 127 21.50 -9.37 3.27
C ALA A 127 20.38 -8.33 3.13
N PHE A 128 19.13 -8.75 2.86
CA PHE A 128 17.93 -7.90 2.84
C PHE A 128 17.80 -7.07 4.12
N ALA A 129 17.86 -7.74 5.27
CA ALA A 129 17.82 -7.12 6.58
C ALA A 129 18.90 -6.06 6.76
N ALA A 130 20.15 -6.37 6.42
CA ALA A 130 21.28 -5.47 6.61
C ALA A 130 21.05 -4.13 5.89
N ARG A 131 20.73 -4.13 4.59
CA ARG A 131 20.52 -2.83 3.93
C ARG A 131 19.23 -2.12 4.31
N LEU A 132 18.22 -2.86 4.76
CA LEU A 132 17.03 -2.23 5.33
C LEU A 132 17.37 -1.57 6.68
N ALA A 133 18.26 -2.14 7.48
CA ALA A 133 18.80 -1.50 8.67
C ALA A 133 19.67 -0.27 8.32
N ASP A 134 20.43 -0.32 7.22
CA ASP A 134 21.29 0.79 6.77
C ASP A 134 20.53 1.91 6.00
N GLY A 135 19.21 1.81 5.87
CA GLY A 135 18.39 2.85 5.22
C GLY A 135 18.41 2.85 3.69
N ALA A 136 18.90 1.80 3.03
CA ALA A 136 19.00 1.73 1.57
C ALA A 136 17.64 1.72 0.83
N TYR A 137 16.55 1.52 1.57
CA TYR A 137 15.17 1.51 1.07
C TYR A 137 14.33 2.66 1.61
N ASP A 138 14.93 3.60 2.34
CA ASP A 138 14.20 4.70 2.94
C ASP A 138 13.70 5.65 1.86
N VAL A 139 12.44 6.06 2.00
CA VAL A 139 11.83 7.12 1.20
C VAL A 139 11.32 8.17 2.17
N SER A 140 11.96 9.33 2.15
CA SER A 140 11.75 10.40 3.14
C SER A 140 12.17 9.97 4.56
N VAL A 141 11.23 9.60 5.42
CA VAL A 141 11.49 9.39 6.87
C VAL A 141 11.72 7.93 7.26
N GLY A 142 11.59 6.98 6.33
CA GLY A 142 11.76 5.55 6.60
C GLY A 142 11.30 4.69 5.42
N ALA A 143 11.15 3.38 5.64
CA ALA A 143 10.78 2.43 4.60
C ALA A 143 9.43 1.75 4.90
N ARG A 144 8.71 1.41 3.84
CA ARG A 144 7.52 0.55 3.90
C ARG A 144 7.83 -0.75 3.18
N VAL A 145 7.59 -1.88 3.83
CA VAL A 145 7.89 -3.21 3.28
C VAL A 145 6.63 -4.06 3.35
N ARG A 146 6.06 -4.39 2.19
CA ARG A 146 5.03 -5.43 2.10
C ARG A 146 5.73 -6.77 1.95
N VAL A 147 5.45 -7.71 2.86
CA VAL A 147 6.01 -9.06 2.84
C VAL A 147 4.98 -10.03 2.29
N ILE A 148 5.39 -10.88 1.34
CA ILE A 148 4.63 -12.01 0.82
C ILE A 148 5.36 -13.28 1.22
N GLY A 149 4.64 -14.24 1.80
CA GLY A 149 5.23 -15.34 2.57
C GLY A 149 5.54 -14.91 4.01
N THR A 150 6.42 -15.65 4.67
CA THR A 150 6.72 -15.44 6.08
C THR A 150 7.76 -14.33 6.28
N LEU A 151 7.50 -13.45 7.24
CA LEU A 151 8.50 -12.51 7.73
C LEU A 151 9.48 -13.24 8.66
N ASP A 152 10.76 -13.22 8.31
CA ASP A 152 11.84 -13.78 9.13
C ASP A 152 11.85 -13.13 10.54
N PRO A 153 11.72 -13.90 11.64
CA PRO A 153 11.79 -13.38 12.99
C PRO A 153 13.09 -12.61 13.29
N VAL A 154 14.22 -13.05 12.72
CA VAL A 154 15.53 -12.39 12.87
C VAL A 154 15.52 -11.02 12.19
N LEU A 155 14.86 -10.90 11.04
CA LEU A 155 14.65 -9.61 10.36
C LEU A 155 13.82 -8.68 11.24
N ARG A 156 12.73 -9.17 11.85
CA ARG A 156 11.90 -8.38 12.75
C ARG A 156 12.68 -7.86 13.96
N GLU A 157 13.47 -8.72 14.60
CA GLU A 157 14.28 -8.35 15.76
C GLU A 157 15.34 -7.29 15.39
N ARG A 158 16.08 -7.50 14.29
CA ARG A 158 17.09 -6.54 13.82
C ARG A 158 16.51 -5.16 13.53
N LEU A 159 15.28 -5.10 13.03
CA LEU A 159 14.60 -3.85 12.69
C LEU A 159 13.86 -3.21 13.86
N ALA A 160 13.85 -3.83 15.05
CA ALA A 160 13.22 -3.24 16.23
C ALA A 160 13.81 -1.87 16.61
N ALA A 161 15.10 -1.65 16.31
CA ALA A 161 15.77 -0.36 16.50
C ALA A 161 15.40 0.72 15.47
N ARG A 162 14.63 0.36 14.43
CA ARG A 162 14.19 1.26 13.35
C ARG A 162 12.67 1.38 13.31
N PRO A 163 12.06 2.08 14.29
CA PRO A 163 10.61 2.20 14.39
C PRO A 163 9.98 2.79 13.12
N GLU A 164 10.69 3.64 12.38
CA GLU A 164 10.27 4.25 11.12
C GLU A 164 10.09 3.26 9.95
N VAL A 165 10.61 2.03 10.07
CA VAL A 165 10.36 0.96 9.10
C VAL A 165 9.01 0.30 9.41
N ALA A 166 8.11 0.31 8.43
CA ALA A 166 6.83 -0.37 8.50
C ALA A 166 6.93 -1.73 7.81
N LEU A 167 6.98 -2.81 8.59
CA LEU A 167 6.83 -4.18 8.12
C LEU A 167 5.34 -4.52 8.04
N LEU A 168 4.86 -4.86 6.85
CA LEU A 168 3.48 -5.20 6.56
C LEU A 168 3.40 -6.66 6.11
N ASP A 169 3.22 -7.54 7.07
CA ASP A 169 3.23 -9.00 6.92
C ASP A 169 1.85 -9.63 7.21
N ASP A 170 0.79 -8.82 7.23
CA ASP A 170 -0.58 -9.32 7.26
C ASP A 170 -0.87 -10.23 6.06
N ALA A 171 -1.78 -11.19 6.21
CA ALA A 171 -2.18 -12.07 5.12
C ALA A 171 -2.62 -11.29 3.88
N VAL A 172 -2.24 -11.77 2.69
CA VAL A 172 -2.77 -11.22 1.43
C VAL A 172 -4.24 -11.57 1.33
N THR A 173 -5.09 -10.61 0.94
CA THR A 173 -6.54 -10.81 0.84
C THR A 173 -7.06 -10.56 -0.56
N ALA A 174 -8.10 -11.29 -0.98
CA ALA A 174 -8.82 -11.04 -2.23
C ALA A 174 -9.63 -9.73 -2.17
N SER A 175 -9.97 -9.26 -0.96
CA SER A 175 -10.72 -8.01 -0.74
C SER A 175 -9.90 -6.78 -1.13
N GLY A 176 -10.32 -6.08 -2.19
CA GLY A 176 -9.70 -4.81 -2.58
C GLY A 176 -9.81 -3.73 -1.50
N ARG A 177 -10.89 -3.73 -0.70
CA ARG A 177 -11.07 -2.78 0.41
C ARG A 177 -10.02 -2.93 1.50
N VAL A 178 -9.47 -4.13 1.66
CA VAL A 178 -8.42 -4.45 2.63
C VAL A 178 -7.06 -4.27 1.99
N GLU A 179 -6.80 -4.97 0.87
CA GLU A 179 -5.47 -5.07 0.26
C GLU A 179 -4.96 -3.74 -0.31
N LEU A 180 -5.81 -2.93 -0.97
CA LEU A 180 -5.37 -1.69 -1.62
C LEU A 180 -4.76 -0.66 -0.64
N ARG A 181 -5.09 -0.74 0.66
CA ARG A 181 -4.53 0.16 1.69
C ARG A 181 -3.03 -0.05 1.92
N TYR A 182 -2.48 -1.21 1.59
CA TYR A 182 -1.05 -1.47 1.70
C TYR A 182 -0.24 -0.69 0.64
N TRP A 183 -0.90 -0.25 -0.42
CA TRP A 183 -0.29 0.35 -1.62
C TRP A 183 -0.59 1.85 -1.76
N LEU A 184 -1.35 2.41 -0.82
CA LEU A 184 -1.79 3.80 -0.81
C LEU A 184 -1.35 4.50 0.48
N LYS A 185 -1.28 5.83 0.42
CA LYS A 185 -1.11 6.75 1.54
C LYS A 185 -2.35 7.64 1.64
N GLU A 186 -2.89 7.77 2.84
CA GLU A 186 -3.99 8.69 3.11
C GLU A 186 -3.48 10.13 3.17
N GLN A 187 -4.17 11.04 2.51
CA GLN A 187 -3.87 12.47 2.52
C GLN A 187 -5.12 13.26 2.86
N ALA A 188 -4.96 14.24 3.74
CA ALA A 188 -5.96 15.26 4.00
C ALA A 188 -5.40 16.59 3.50
N VAL A 189 -6.23 17.37 2.81
CA VAL A 189 -5.92 18.70 2.32
C VAL A 189 -7.03 19.61 2.83
N SER A 190 -6.67 20.56 3.69
CA SER A 190 -7.59 21.59 4.20
C SER A 190 -7.27 22.91 3.51
N ILE A 191 -8.31 23.56 2.97
CA ILE A 191 -8.19 24.79 2.17
C ILE A 191 -9.22 25.77 2.67
N THR A 192 -8.79 26.89 3.24
CA THR A 192 -9.70 28.01 3.54
C THR A 192 -10.31 28.54 2.24
N LEU A 193 -11.64 28.64 2.18
CA LEU A 193 -12.39 29.05 1.00
C LEU A 193 -12.76 30.55 1.00
N HIS A 194 -12.30 31.29 2.01
CA HIS A 194 -12.57 32.71 2.15
C HIS A 194 -11.31 33.53 2.41
N ARG A 195 -11.41 34.84 2.23
CA ARG A 195 -10.44 35.83 2.70
C ARG A 195 -11.14 36.82 3.62
N PHE A 196 -10.81 36.78 4.91
CA PHE A 196 -11.49 37.56 5.95
C PHE A 196 -13.02 37.39 5.94
N GLY A 197 -13.51 36.16 5.77
CA GLY A 197 -14.93 35.84 5.72
C GLY A 197 -15.61 36.03 4.36
N ASN A 198 -14.97 36.71 3.40
CA ASN A 198 -15.51 36.83 2.04
C ASN A 198 -15.14 35.60 1.19
N PRO A 199 -16.11 34.90 0.57
CA PRO A 199 -15.82 33.75 -0.29
C PRO A 199 -14.83 34.07 -1.42
N SER A 200 -13.93 33.14 -1.69
CA SER A 200 -12.87 33.26 -2.69
C SER A 200 -13.09 32.26 -3.82
N SER A 201 -13.58 32.73 -4.97
CA SER A 201 -13.85 31.87 -6.14
C SER A 201 -12.63 31.06 -6.59
N ALA A 202 -11.43 31.63 -6.49
CA ALA A 202 -10.17 30.93 -6.82
C ALA A 202 -9.90 29.74 -5.89
N PHE A 203 -10.21 29.85 -4.60
CA PHE A 203 -10.01 28.76 -3.65
C PHE A 203 -11.07 27.67 -3.81
N HIS A 204 -12.31 28.02 -4.13
CA HIS A 204 -13.32 27.03 -4.53
C HIS A 204 -12.90 26.28 -5.79
N ALA A 205 -12.42 26.97 -6.83
CA ALA A 205 -11.93 26.33 -8.05
C ALA A 205 -10.77 25.35 -7.78
N LEU A 206 -9.81 25.74 -6.95
CA LEU A 206 -8.71 24.85 -6.54
C LEU A 206 -9.21 23.64 -5.75
N ALA A 207 -10.19 23.82 -4.88
CA ALA A 207 -10.79 22.72 -4.11
C ALA A 207 -11.52 21.72 -5.04
N GLU A 208 -12.22 22.20 -6.07
CA GLU A 208 -12.82 21.32 -7.09
C GLU A 208 -11.75 20.56 -7.88
N GLU A 209 -10.69 21.23 -8.35
CA GLU A 209 -9.58 20.58 -9.07
C GLU A 209 -8.95 19.45 -8.23
N LEU A 210 -8.79 19.68 -6.92
CA LEU A 210 -8.18 18.69 -6.03
C LEU A 210 -9.09 17.50 -5.71
N LYS A 211 -10.40 17.60 -5.99
CA LYS A 211 -11.36 16.49 -5.87
C LYS A 211 -11.34 15.56 -7.09
N GLY A 212 -10.88 16.04 -8.24
CA GLY A 212 -10.79 15.29 -9.50
C GLY A 212 -11.89 15.69 -10.48
#